data_AF-A0A8S1QGF0-F1
#
_entry.id   AF-A0A8S1QGF0-F1
#
_cell.length_a   1.000
_cell.length_b   1.000
_cell.length_c   1.000
_cell.angle_alpha   90.00
_cell.angle_beta   90.00
_cell.angle_gamma   90.00
#
_symmetry.space_group_name_H-M   'P 1'
#
loop_
_entity.id
_entity.type
_entity.pdbx_description
1 polymer ?
#
loop_
_entity_poly.entity_id
_entity_poly.type
_entity_poly.pdbx_seq_one_letter_code
_entity_poly.pdbx_strand_id
1 'polypeptide(L)'
;MLYVLKEQLLRDLNIEVLKSDKIKSFGLDQVIRIFSQDQSCFKIRNEILDYDKIMEDKKLLEFHLVDFTQKLSNSLQIPIDQIEILGVSKGSFEINFLIKGKTYDEIQQLIQNIPAAQIYLHKYCNGKIEYLTYFDYARDTGEQLAKSSGIILSSDDFNPKYNMKWSNFKEKEQRGPPDHRYDYYFPRGCYGFGLDIKKYGENQDWIQMDGNPNEWRIMYHGTIQNFVNSIVKNNLMPGLNNLYANDDCQDEFGNMIKVGNGIYFSNDFNVCTRDKYASYTQVLDKQFAVIFMTRVNPKKIRQSQKMKLKNYFVVNESKDVRPYRILLHEKKKGIYNYLSFLFFK
;
A
#
# COMPACT_ATOMS: atom_id res chain seq x y z
N MET A 1 5.08 -11.36 -22.76
CA MET A 1 5.26 -11.42 -21.29
C MET A 1 6.36 -10.43 -20.95
N LEU A 2 6.26 -9.46 -20.03
CA LEU A 2 5.52 -9.40 -18.75
C LEU A 2 6.18 -10.27 -17.63
N TYR A 3 7.35 -10.87 -17.89
CA TYR A 3 8.10 -11.88 -17.11
C TYR A 3 9.54 -11.36 -16.84
N VAL A 4 10.29 -11.72 -15.78
CA VAL A 4 9.95 -12.37 -14.48
C VAL A 4 10.64 -11.55 -13.35
N LEU A 5 10.05 -11.35 -12.16
CA LEU A 5 8.64 -11.42 -11.88
C LEU A 5 7.93 -10.08 -12.09
N LYS A 6 8.48 -8.85 -12.22
CA LYS A 6 9.78 -8.14 -12.29
C LYS A 6 10.71 -8.29 -11.05
N GLU A 7 11.39 -7.20 -10.68
CA GLU A 7 11.34 -6.70 -9.28
C GLU A 7 9.87 -6.66 -8.79
N GLN A 8 8.96 -6.38 -9.72
CA GLN A 8 7.49 -6.37 -9.71
C GLN A 8 6.79 -5.40 -8.76
N LEU A 9 6.70 -5.81 -7.50
CA LEU A 9 5.52 -5.88 -6.61
C LEU A 9 5.39 -7.31 -5.96
N LEU A 10 6.34 -8.08 -5.37
CA LEU A 10 7.81 -8.13 -5.15
C LEU A 10 8.61 -6.82 -4.89
N ARG A 11 9.82 -6.80 -4.30
CA ARG A 11 10.52 -7.83 -3.48
C ARG A 11 9.57 -8.38 -2.40
N ASP A 12 8.67 -7.53 -1.87
CA ASP A 12 7.19 -7.67 -1.83
C ASP A 12 6.49 -6.69 -0.85
N LEU A 13 6.51 -5.37 -1.05
CA LEU A 13 7.12 -4.60 -2.13
C LEU A 13 8.62 -4.37 -1.93
N ASN A 14 9.07 -4.39 -0.68
CA ASN A 14 10.44 -4.76 -0.34
C ASN A 14 10.46 -5.70 0.88
N ILE A 15 9.50 -6.64 0.90
CA ILE A 15 9.07 -7.60 1.95
C ILE A 15 8.77 -6.94 3.30
N GLU A 16 9.77 -6.31 3.91
CA GLU A 16 9.77 -6.04 5.35
C GLU A 16 10.58 -4.80 5.76
N VAL A 17 11.00 -3.97 4.79
CA VAL A 17 12.05 -2.91 4.85
C VAL A 17 12.56 -2.50 6.23
N LEU A 18 11.68 -2.03 7.13
CA LEU A 18 12.01 -1.77 8.53
C LEU A 18 11.11 -2.57 9.48
N LYS A 19 11.45 -3.85 9.72
CA LYS A 19 10.75 -4.73 10.68
C LYS A 19 10.75 -4.20 12.12
N SER A 20 11.70 -3.31 12.47
CA SER A 20 11.90 -2.85 13.86
C SER A 20 12.73 -1.57 14.05
N ASP A 21 12.84 -0.65 13.08
CA ASP A 21 13.48 0.65 13.34
C ASP A 21 12.50 1.59 14.07
N LYS A 22 12.61 1.58 15.42
CA LYS A 22 11.63 2.14 16.37
C LYS A 22 11.55 3.68 16.42
N ILE A 23 12.26 4.40 15.56
CA ILE A 23 12.71 5.77 15.85
C ILE A 23 11.99 6.85 15.01
N LYS A 24 11.26 6.50 13.94
CA LYS A 24 10.67 7.51 13.02
C LYS A 24 9.20 7.26 12.65
N SER A 25 8.46 8.36 12.59
CA SER A 25 7.02 8.45 12.32
C SER A 25 6.74 9.00 10.91
N PHE A 26 5.71 8.46 10.24
CA PHE A 26 5.36 8.75 8.84
C PHE A 26 3.85 9.00 8.67
N GLY A 27 3.39 10.22 8.35
CA GLY A 27 1.98 10.52 8.03
C GLY A 27 1.49 9.81 6.76
N LEU A 28 0.20 9.92 6.37
CA LEU A 28 -0.25 9.31 5.09
C LEU A 28 0.53 9.86 3.90
N ASP A 29 0.81 11.17 3.89
CA ASP A 29 1.75 11.78 2.93
C ASP A 29 3.05 11.02 2.89
N GLN A 30 3.62 10.64 4.05
CA GLN A 30 4.83 9.82 4.18
C GLN A 30 4.62 8.30 3.99
N VAL A 31 3.41 7.76 3.99
CA VAL A 31 3.14 6.39 3.51
C VAL A 31 3.13 6.38 1.99
N ILE A 32 2.47 7.37 1.37
CA ILE A 32 2.52 7.62 -0.07
C ILE A 32 3.94 7.98 -0.51
N ARG A 33 4.68 8.79 0.26
CA ARG A 33 6.12 9.04 0.12
C ARG A 33 6.96 7.80 0.47
N ILE A 34 6.55 6.82 1.29
CA ILE A 34 7.27 5.53 1.37
C ILE A 34 7.07 4.69 0.08
N PHE A 35 6.00 4.95 -0.69
CA PHE A 35 5.88 4.54 -2.10
C PHE A 35 6.41 5.59 -3.10
N SER A 36 6.99 6.70 -2.63
CA SER A 36 7.52 7.81 -3.43
C SER A 36 8.67 8.62 -2.76
N GLN A 37 9.66 7.92 -2.19
CA GLN A 37 10.89 8.43 -1.58
C GLN A 37 11.99 7.37 -1.74
N ASP A 38 13.21 7.84 -1.94
CA ASP A 38 14.45 7.33 -1.35
C ASP A 38 14.72 5.81 -1.53
N GLN A 39 14.08 5.20 -2.52
CA GLN A 39 14.53 4.00 -3.23
C GLN A 39 15.56 4.38 -4.30
N SER A 40 16.44 5.35 -4.02
CA SER A 40 17.48 5.74 -4.95
C SER A 40 18.61 4.70 -4.92
N CYS A 41 18.38 3.64 -5.68
CA CYS A 41 19.21 2.45 -5.70
C CYS A 41 20.27 2.53 -6.79
N PHE A 42 21.35 1.79 -6.55
CA PHE A 42 22.30 1.41 -7.57
C PHE A 42 21.81 0.10 -8.17
N LYS A 43 21.53 0.13 -9.47
CA LYS A 43 21.18 -1.02 -10.28
C LYS A 43 22.40 -1.41 -11.11
N ILE A 44 22.74 -2.68 -11.06
CA ILE A 44 23.80 -3.28 -11.88
C ILE A 44 23.25 -4.47 -12.67
N ARG A 45 23.93 -4.82 -13.75
CA ARG A 45 23.49 -5.80 -14.75
C ARG A 45 24.60 -6.81 -15.03
N ASN A 46 24.48 -8.03 -14.52
CA ASN A 46 25.47 -9.09 -14.71
C ASN A 46 25.13 -9.92 -15.95
N GLU A 47 25.97 -9.82 -16.99
CA GLU A 47 25.75 -10.48 -18.29
C GLU A 47 26.34 -11.89 -18.38
N ILE A 48 26.95 -12.39 -17.30
CA ILE A 48 27.51 -13.75 -17.18
C ILE A 48 26.45 -14.70 -16.58
N LEU A 49 25.57 -14.18 -15.73
CA LEU A 49 24.63 -14.98 -14.93
C LEU A 49 23.23 -15.05 -15.58
N ASP A 50 22.75 -16.29 -15.74
CA ASP A 50 21.41 -16.59 -16.23
C ASP A 50 20.39 -16.44 -15.10
N TYR A 51 19.46 -15.50 -15.26
CA TYR A 51 18.45 -15.19 -14.24
C TYR A 51 17.53 -16.38 -13.95
N ASP A 52 17.05 -17.10 -14.98
CA ASP A 52 16.07 -18.17 -14.76
C ASP A 52 16.72 -19.35 -14.03
N LYS A 53 17.96 -19.71 -14.40
CA LYS A 53 18.73 -20.77 -13.71
C LYS A 53 19.02 -20.42 -12.23
N ILE A 54 19.34 -19.17 -11.93
CA ILE A 54 19.62 -18.75 -10.53
C ILE A 54 18.35 -18.72 -9.69
N MET A 55 17.21 -18.32 -10.25
CA MET A 55 15.95 -18.28 -9.50
C MET A 55 15.37 -19.67 -9.20
N GLU A 56 15.80 -20.71 -9.93
CA GLU A 56 15.45 -22.11 -9.64
C GLU A 56 16.29 -22.70 -8.49
N ASP A 57 17.55 -22.28 -8.29
CA ASP A 57 18.38 -22.67 -7.13
C ASP A 57 18.53 -21.53 -6.11
N LYS A 58 17.69 -21.56 -5.09
CA LYS A 58 17.70 -20.63 -3.96
C LYS A 58 19.06 -20.56 -3.22
N LYS A 59 19.83 -21.65 -3.16
CA LYS A 59 21.15 -21.65 -2.51
C LYS A 59 22.19 -20.94 -3.38
N LEU A 60 22.12 -21.15 -4.69
CA LEU A 60 22.98 -20.46 -5.66
C LEU A 60 22.70 -18.95 -5.66
N LEU A 61 21.43 -18.54 -5.59
CA LEU A 61 21.03 -17.14 -5.41
C LEU A 61 21.58 -16.55 -4.10
N GLU A 62 21.36 -17.20 -2.96
CA GLU A 62 21.86 -16.74 -1.65
C GLU A 62 23.39 -16.62 -1.64
N PHE A 63 24.10 -17.59 -2.19
CA PHE A 63 25.56 -17.56 -2.35
C PHE A 63 26.02 -16.37 -3.21
N HIS A 64 25.40 -16.15 -4.37
CA HIS A 64 25.76 -15.03 -5.26
C HIS A 64 25.50 -13.66 -4.64
N LEU A 65 24.41 -13.50 -3.86
CA LEU A 65 24.13 -12.23 -3.18
C LEU A 65 25.13 -11.96 -2.05
N VAL A 66 25.54 -12.97 -1.29
CA VAL A 66 26.60 -12.84 -0.27
C VAL A 66 27.95 -12.51 -0.92
N ASP A 67 28.33 -13.23 -1.97
CA ASP A 67 29.58 -13.00 -2.72
C ASP A 67 29.64 -11.58 -3.33
N PHE A 68 28.53 -11.12 -3.92
CA PHE A 68 28.38 -9.75 -4.42
C PHE A 68 28.56 -8.72 -3.30
N THR A 69 27.82 -8.88 -2.19
CA THR A 69 27.84 -7.92 -1.07
C THR A 69 29.23 -7.82 -0.44
N GLN A 70 29.91 -8.95 -0.25
CA GLN A 70 31.27 -8.99 0.30
C GLN A 70 32.30 -8.35 -0.64
N LYS A 71 32.23 -8.62 -1.95
CA LYS A 71 33.14 -8.02 -2.94
C LYS A 71 32.89 -6.52 -3.10
N LEU A 72 31.63 -6.09 -3.10
CA LEU A 72 31.26 -4.68 -3.12
C LEU A 72 31.81 -3.95 -1.87
N SER A 73 31.57 -4.50 -0.68
CA SER A 73 32.11 -4.01 0.61
C SER A 73 33.63 -3.85 0.56
N ASN A 74 34.35 -4.89 0.16
CA ASN A 74 35.81 -4.87 0.08
C ASN A 74 36.33 -3.86 -0.96
N SER A 75 35.63 -3.72 -2.10
CA SER A 75 36.07 -2.86 -3.21
C SER A 75 35.80 -1.37 -2.98
N LEU A 76 34.74 -1.02 -2.24
CA LEU A 76 34.40 0.36 -1.85
C LEU A 76 34.95 0.75 -0.46
N GLN A 77 35.57 -0.18 0.26
CA GLN A 77 36.05 -0.02 1.64
C GLN A 77 34.95 0.41 2.64
N ILE A 78 33.74 -0.12 2.45
CA ILE A 78 32.57 0.14 3.31
C ILE A 78 32.19 -1.11 4.12
N PRO A 79 31.73 -0.96 5.38
CA PRO A 79 31.19 -2.07 6.16
C PRO A 79 30.04 -2.80 5.44
N ILE A 80 29.99 -4.13 5.56
CA ILE A 80 29.05 -4.97 4.81
C ILE A 80 27.58 -4.74 5.22
N ASP A 81 27.35 -4.34 6.47
CA ASP A 81 26.03 -4.00 7.04
C ASP A 81 25.47 -2.65 6.53
N GLN A 82 26.33 -1.80 5.94
CA GLN A 82 25.88 -0.62 5.21
C GLN A 82 25.27 -0.97 3.86
N ILE A 83 25.56 -2.14 3.29
CA ILE A 83 25.02 -2.56 1.98
C ILE A 83 23.72 -3.33 2.19
N GLU A 84 22.65 -2.93 1.49
CA GLU A 84 21.39 -3.68 1.45
C GLU A 84 21.01 -4.05 0.02
N ILE A 85 20.84 -5.34 -0.24
CA ILE A 85 20.33 -5.87 -1.51
C ILE A 85 18.81 -5.73 -1.55
N LEU A 86 18.31 -4.77 -2.33
CA LEU A 86 16.89 -4.47 -2.47
C LEU A 86 16.16 -5.53 -3.30
N GLY A 87 16.76 -6.06 -4.35
CA GLY A 87 16.12 -7.11 -5.16
C GLY A 87 16.95 -7.60 -6.34
N VAL A 88 16.38 -8.54 -7.09
CA VAL A 88 16.92 -9.08 -8.35
C VAL A 88 15.84 -9.21 -9.43
N SER A 89 16.13 -8.71 -10.64
CA SER A 89 15.17 -8.65 -11.76
C SER A 89 15.62 -9.38 -13.02
N LYS A 90 14.63 -9.91 -13.76
CA LYS A 90 14.91 -10.55 -15.05
C LYS A 90 15.40 -9.55 -16.09
N GLY A 91 16.63 -9.84 -16.50
CA GLY A 91 17.31 -9.37 -17.68
C GLY A 91 18.50 -10.31 -17.86
N SER A 92 19.66 -9.78 -18.21
CA SER A 92 20.91 -10.33 -17.69
C SER A 92 21.01 -9.96 -16.20
N PHE A 93 21.05 -10.98 -15.33
CA PHE A 93 20.83 -10.94 -13.88
C PHE A 93 21.12 -9.56 -13.24
N GLU A 94 20.05 -8.82 -12.95
CA GLU A 94 20.16 -7.47 -12.41
C GLU A 94 20.11 -7.51 -10.87
N ILE A 95 20.94 -6.71 -10.20
CA ILE A 95 20.91 -6.55 -8.73
C ILE A 95 20.63 -5.08 -8.42
N ASN A 96 19.64 -4.84 -7.55
CA ASN A 96 19.31 -3.51 -7.03
C ASN A 96 19.80 -3.41 -5.58
N PHE A 97 20.55 -2.37 -5.22
CA PHE A 97 21.11 -2.22 -3.86
C PHE A 97 21.18 -0.76 -3.37
N LEU A 98 21.32 -0.60 -2.06
CA LEU A 98 21.49 0.67 -1.34
C LEU A 98 22.77 0.62 -0.49
N ILE A 99 23.43 1.77 -0.31
CA ILE A 99 24.51 1.95 0.68
C ILE A 99 24.02 2.96 1.73
N LYS A 100 23.89 2.50 2.97
CA LYS A 100 23.30 3.25 4.09
C LYS A 100 24.25 4.33 4.58
N GLY A 101 23.70 5.50 4.91
CA GLY A 101 24.46 6.63 5.45
C GLY A 101 25.36 7.34 4.43
N LYS A 102 25.13 7.13 3.12
CA LYS A 102 25.84 7.83 2.03
C LYS A 102 24.88 8.37 0.98
N THR A 103 25.24 9.52 0.43
CA THR A 103 24.57 10.15 -0.72
C THR A 103 25.06 9.58 -2.05
N TYR A 104 24.32 9.85 -3.13
CA TYR A 104 24.74 9.50 -4.49
C TYR A 104 26.14 10.04 -4.82
N ASP A 105 26.41 11.31 -4.53
CA ASP A 105 27.68 11.96 -4.87
C ASP A 105 28.86 11.35 -4.11
N GLU A 106 28.68 11.00 -2.82
CA GLU A 106 29.69 10.26 -2.06
C GLU A 106 29.96 8.86 -2.65
N ILE A 107 28.92 8.15 -3.09
CA ILE A 107 29.06 6.80 -3.66
C ILE A 107 29.71 6.87 -5.05
N GLN A 108 29.35 7.87 -5.86
CA GLN A 108 30.04 8.17 -7.11
C GLN A 108 31.51 8.51 -6.87
N GLN A 109 31.82 9.36 -5.88
CA GLN A 109 33.20 9.66 -5.51
C GLN A 109 33.96 8.42 -5.02
N LEU A 110 33.34 7.51 -4.26
CA LEU A 110 33.98 6.24 -3.86
C LEU A 110 34.25 5.33 -5.08
N ILE A 111 33.30 5.20 -6.00
CA ILE A 111 33.49 4.44 -7.25
C ILE A 111 34.57 5.08 -8.12
N GLN A 112 34.63 6.42 -8.20
CA GLN A 112 35.58 7.14 -9.04
C GLN A 112 37.00 7.14 -8.44
N ASN A 113 37.14 7.28 -7.11
CA ASN A 113 38.42 7.42 -6.43
C ASN A 113 39.08 6.10 -6.02
N ILE A 114 38.35 4.96 -6.06
CA ILE A 114 38.89 3.64 -5.68
C ILE A 114 38.98 2.74 -6.93
N PRO A 115 40.17 2.54 -7.52
CA PRO A 115 40.34 1.71 -8.72
C PRO A 115 39.86 0.26 -8.55
N ALA A 116 39.92 -0.28 -7.32
CA ALA A 116 39.39 -1.62 -7.02
C ALA A 116 37.86 -1.71 -7.21
N ALA A 117 37.12 -0.66 -6.86
CA ALA A 117 35.69 -0.56 -7.12
C ALA A 117 35.40 -0.50 -8.63
N GLN A 118 36.15 0.33 -9.37
CA GLN A 118 36.02 0.39 -10.84
C GLN A 118 36.28 -0.95 -11.50
N ILE A 119 37.39 -1.62 -11.17
CA ILE A 119 37.77 -2.91 -11.74
C ILE A 119 36.71 -3.97 -11.40
N TYR A 120 36.23 -4.02 -10.16
CA TYR A 120 35.19 -4.95 -9.74
C TYR A 120 33.87 -4.70 -10.47
N LEU A 121 33.36 -3.47 -10.43
CA LEU A 121 32.08 -3.11 -11.02
C LEU A 121 32.12 -3.18 -12.56
N HIS A 122 33.24 -2.84 -13.19
CA HIS A 122 33.41 -3.05 -14.63
C HIS A 122 33.39 -4.54 -14.98
N LYS A 123 34.12 -5.39 -14.23
CA LYS A 123 34.19 -6.84 -14.48
C LYS A 123 32.86 -7.57 -14.18
N TYR A 124 32.10 -7.11 -13.20
CA TYR A 124 30.84 -7.74 -12.77
C TYR A 124 29.60 -7.20 -13.51
N CYS A 125 29.62 -5.92 -13.91
CA CYS A 125 28.45 -5.18 -14.43
C CYS A 125 28.63 -4.69 -15.88
N ASN A 126 29.72 -5.10 -16.56
CA ASN A 126 30.12 -4.62 -17.89
C ASN A 126 30.15 -3.07 -17.98
N GLY A 127 30.67 -2.43 -16.93
CA GLY A 127 30.76 -0.98 -16.77
C GLY A 127 29.44 -0.24 -16.50
N LYS A 128 28.29 -0.93 -16.52
CA LYS A 128 26.97 -0.33 -16.37
C LYS A 128 26.52 -0.31 -14.91
N ILE A 129 26.52 0.88 -14.34
CA ILE A 129 25.90 1.21 -13.05
C ILE A 129 24.82 2.24 -13.34
N GLU A 130 23.55 1.86 -13.16
CA GLU A 130 22.40 2.76 -13.28
C GLU A 130 22.04 3.27 -11.87
N TYR A 131 22.01 4.58 -11.66
CA TYR A 131 21.45 5.16 -10.44
C TYR A 131 20.01 5.57 -10.71
N LEU A 132 19.07 4.95 -10.00
CA LEU A 132 17.64 5.12 -10.26
C LEU A 132 17.05 6.15 -9.31
N THR A 133 17.10 7.42 -9.72
CA THR A 133 16.44 8.56 -9.04
C THR A 133 14.92 8.46 -9.14
N TYR A 134 14.32 7.52 -8.42
CA TYR A 134 12.86 7.38 -8.45
C TYR A 134 12.15 8.64 -7.91
N PHE A 135 12.70 9.31 -6.88
CA PHE A 135 11.91 10.25 -6.05
C PHE A 135 12.62 11.48 -5.45
N ASP A 136 13.88 11.79 -5.80
CA ASP A 136 14.75 12.77 -5.12
C ASP A 136 14.12 14.18 -4.90
N TYR A 137 13.19 14.61 -5.75
CA TYR A 137 12.49 15.91 -5.67
C TYR A 137 11.57 16.06 -4.43
N ALA A 138 11.22 14.95 -3.76
CA ALA A 138 10.26 14.95 -2.66
C ALA A 138 10.86 15.30 -1.28
N ARG A 139 12.19 15.31 -1.14
CA ARG A 139 12.87 15.42 0.16
C ARG A 139 12.68 16.80 0.81
N ASP A 140 13.17 17.84 0.14
CA ASP A 140 13.39 19.17 0.74
C ASP A 140 12.06 19.93 0.98
N THR A 141 11.03 19.66 0.18
CA THR A 141 9.67 20.20 0.35
C THR A 141 8.87 19.48 1.44
N GLY A 142 8.98 18.15 1.50
CA GLY A 142 8.15 17.32 2.37
C GLY A 142 8.47 17.43 3.86
N GLU A 143 9.70 17.80 4.25
CA GLU A 143 10.03 17.98 5.68
C GLU A 143 9.38 19.25 6.26
N GLN A 144 9.31 20.34 5.48
CA GLN A 144 8.58 21.55 5.89
C GLN A 144 7.06 21.28 5.98
N LEU A 145 6.49 20.54 5.01
CA LEU A 145 5.07 20.15 5.01
C LEU A 145 4.70 19.19 6.15
N ALA A 146 5.58 18.26 6.52
CA ALA A 146 5.36 17.39 7.68
C ALA A 146 5.36 18.19 9.00
N LYS A 147 6.29 19.15 9.13
CA LYS A 147 6.38 20.03 10.32
C LYS A 147 5.22 21.01 10.45
N SER A 148 4.62 21.48 9.34
CA SER A 148 3.50 22.42 9.36
C SER A 148 2.12 21.77 9.49
N SER A 149 1.99 20.46 9.24
CA SER A 149 0.70 19.74 9.25
C SER A 149 0.41 18.96 10.54
N GLY A 150 1.41 18.69 11.39
CA GLY A 150 1.24 18.03 12.69
C GLY A 150 0.68 16.60 12.63
N ILE A 151 0.74 15.95 11.46
CA ILE A 151 0.04 14.70 11.15
C ILE A 151 1.03 13.58 10.83
N ILE A 152 1.11 12.58 11.72
CA ILE A 152 2.08 11.48 11.61
C ILE A 152 1.50 10.16 12.12
N LEU A 153 1.45 9.14 11.24
CA LEU A 153 1.34 7.73 11.61
C LEU A 153 2.76 7.23 11.94
N SER A 154 2.93 5.92 12.08
CA SER A 154 4.18 5.23 12.39
C SER A 154 4.18 3.84 11.78
N SER A 155 5.34 3.18 11.72
CA SER A 155 5.44 1.76 11.38
C SER A 155 4.54 0.88 12.27
N ASP A 156 4.44 1.22 13.55
CA ASP A 156 3.61 0.53 14.54
C ASP A 156 2.08 0.66 14.32
N ASP A 157 1.63 1.59 13.46
CA ASP A 157 0.22 1.66 13.04
C ASP A 157 -0.13 0.62 11.96
N PHE A 158 0.87 -0.08 11.41
CA PHE A 158 0.72 -1.03 10.31
C PHE A 158 1.16 -2.44 10.71
N ASN A 159 0.57 -3.43 10.07
CA ASN A 159 0.98 -4.82 10.17
C ASN A 159 1.11 -5.42 8.75
N PRO A 160 2.32 -5.40 8.16
CA PRO A 160 2.56 -5.80 6.78
C PRO A 160 2.10 -7.22 6.43
N LYS A 161 1.99 -8.13 7.41
CA LYS A 161 1.45 -9.49 7.26
C LYS A 161 0.03 -9.50 6.67
N TYR A 162 -0.73 -8.42 6.86
CA TYR A 162 -2.10 -8.28 6.35
C TYR A 162 -2.21 -7.35 5.12
N ASN A 163 -1.10 -7.03 4.46
CA ASN A 163 -1.12 -6.35 3.16
C ASN A 163 -1.72 -7.27 2.07
N MET A 164 -2.42 -6.71 1.09
CA MET A 164 -3.19 -7.54 0.12
C MET A 164 -3.45 -6.84 -1.22
N LYS A 165 -3.47 -7.63 -2.30
CA LYS A 165 -3.80 -7.23 -3.69
C LYS A 165 -4.97 -8.10 -4.19
N TRP A 166 -5.90 -7.56 -4.98
CA TRP A 166 -7.12 -8.27 -5.42
C TRP A 166 -7.29 -8.45 -6.94
N SER A 167 -6.25 -8.23 -7.73
CA SER A 167 -6.32 -8.29 -9.21
C SER A 167 -7.00 -9.55 -9.75
N ASN A 168 -6.67 -10.70 -9.16
CA ASN A 168 -7.06 -12.04 -9.63
C ASN A 168 -8.34 -12.58 -8.95
N PHE A 169 -8.99 -11.78 -8.09
CA PHE A 169 -10.22 -12.20 -7.42
C PHE A 169 -11.44 -12.01 -8.33
N LYS A 170 -12.47 -12.84 -8.12
CA LYS A 170 -13.85 -12.61 -8.57
C LYS A 170 -14.37 -11.25 -8.08
N GLU A 171 -15.44 -10.74 -8.70
CA GLU A 171 -16.02 -9.44 -8.35
C GLU A 171 -16.49 -9.36 -6.89
N LYS A 172 -17.29 -10.33 -6.45
CA LYS A 172 -17.86 -10.39 -5.10
C LYS A 172 -18.00 -11.81 -4.58
N GLU A 173 -18.28 -11.93 -3.29
CA GLU A 173 -18.72 -13.18 -2.65
C GLU A 173 -19.57 -12.94 -1.40
N GLN A 174 -20.18 -14.01 -0.89
CA GLN A 174 -21.03 -14.00 0.30
C GLN A 174 -20.22 -14.38 1.56
N ARG A 175 -20.21 -13.52 2.59
CA ARG A 175 -19.44 -13.69 3.85
C ARG A 175 -20.31 -13.47 5.10
N GLY A 176 -19.78 -13.76 6.29
CA GLY A 176 -20.50 -13.67 7.55
C GLY A 176 -21.21 -14.98 7.95
N PRO A 177 -21.99 -14.94 9.04
CA PRO A 177 -22.64 -16.11 9.64
C PRO A 177 -23.54 -16.92 8.69
N PRO A 178 -23.73 -18.25 8.90
CA PRO A 178 -24.55 -19.09 8.01
C PRO A 178 -26.02 -18.63 7.90
N ASP A 179 -26.56 -18.08 8.99
CA ASP A 179 -27.90 -17.51 9.10
C ASP A 179 -28.03 -16.10 8.51
N HIS A 180 -26.92 -15.37 8.34
CA HIS A 180 -26.93 -14.02 7.78
C HIS A 180 -25.69 -13.72 6.92
N ARG A 181 -25.81 -13.95 5.61
CA ARG A 181 -24.74 -13.75 4.64
C ARG A 181 -24.82 -12.38 3.95
N TYR A 182 -23.66 -11.74 3.78
CA TYR A 182 -23.50 -10.43 3.15
C TYR A 182 -22.73 -10.52 1.84
N ASP A 183 -23.21 -9.82 0.80
CA ASP A 183 -22.39 -9.48 -0.35
C ASP A 183 -21.19 -8.62 0.10
N TYR A 184 -20.00 -9.08 -0.26
CA TYR A 184 -18.74 -8.38 -0.12
C TYR A 184 -18.08 -8.29 -1.51
N TYR A 185 -17.97 -7.06 -2.03
CA TYR A 185 -17.30 -6.79 -3.31
C TYR A 185 -15.80 -6.62 -3.04
N PHE A 186 -14.96 -7.33 -3.80
CA PHE A 186 -13.51 -7.25 -3.65
C PHE A 186 -12.97 -5.90 -4.19
N PRO A 187 -11.97 -5.28 -3.54
CA PRO A 187 -11.42 -4.00 -3.97
C PRO A 187 -10.40 -4.20 -5.10
N ARG A 188 -10.88 -4.71 -6.24
CA ARG A 188 -10.09 -5.05 -7.42
C ARG A 188 -9.46 -3.78 -8.01
N GLY A 189 -8.13 -3.78 -8.16
CA GLY A 189 -7.38 -2.60 -8.59
C GLY A 189 -6.86 -1.72 -7.45
N CYS A 190 -7.26 -1.98 -6.20
CA CYS A 190 -6.59 -1.42 -5.03
C CYS A 190 -5.38 -2.26 -4.61
N TYR A 191 -4.41 -1.60 -3.97
CA TYR A 191 -3.45 -2.24 -3.07
C TYR A 191 -3.77 -1.84 -1.63
N GLY A 192 -3.70 -2.77 -0.69
CA GLY A 192 -4.15 -2.59 0.68
C GLY A 192 -3.07 -2.82 1.73
N PHE A 193 -3.01 -1.92 2.72
CA PHE A 193 -2.06 -1.88 3.83
C PHE A 193 -2.72 -2.26 5.14
N GLY A 194 -2.35 -3.41 5.70
CA GLY A 194 -2.88 -3.87 6.97
C GLY A 194 -2.52 -2.91 8.10
N LEU A 195 -3.51 -2.52 8.91
CA LEU A 195 -3.29 -1.73 10.11
C LEU A 195 -2.97 -2.66 11.30
N ASP A 196 -2.35 -2.12 12.35
CA ASP A 196 -2.37 -2.80 13.64
C ASP A 196 -3.78 -2.70 14.26
N ILE A 197 -4.30 -3.87 14.66
CA ILE A 197 -5.64 -4.06 15.20
C ILE A 197 -5.65 -4.33 16.70
N LYS A 198 -4.49 -4.42 17.37
CA LYS A 198 -4.38 -4.66 18.83
C LYS A 198 -5.25 -3.71 19.68
N LYS A 199 -5.42 -2.47 19.23
CA LYS A 199 -6.28 -1.45 19.88
C LYS A 199 -7.77 -1.82 19.95
N TYR A 200 -8.21 -2.90 19.30
CA TYR A 200 -9.58 -3.42 19.39
C TYR A 200 -9.71 -4.63 20.35
N GLY A 201 -8.65 -4.97 21.09
CA GLY A 201 -8.60 -6.07 22.06
C GLY A 201 -8.09 -7.39 21.47
N GLU A 202 -7.96 -8.39 22.35
CA GLU A 202 -7.41 -9.72 22.00
C GLU A 202 -8.41 -10.61 21.26
N ASN A 203 -9.73 -10.43 21.48
CA ASN A 203 -10.76 -11.13 20.70
C ASN A 203 -10.68 -10.70 19.22
N GLN A 204 -10.57 -11.67 18.32
CA GLN A 204 -10.45 -11.46 16.87
C GLN A 204 -11.58 -12.12 16.05
N ASP A 205 -12.60 -12.69 16.69
CA ASP A 205 -13.72 -13.38 16.02
C ASP A 205 -14.34 -12.51 14.91
N TRP A 206 -14.47 -11.21 15.20
CA TRP A 206 -14.96 -10.15 14.30
C TRP A 206 -14.22 -10.05 12.96
N ILE A 207 -13.01 -10.60 12.83
CA ILE A 207 -12.20 -10.54 11.60
C ILE A 207 -11.87 -11.91 10.96
N GLN A 208 -12.21 -13.04 11.59
CA GLN A 208 -11.67 -14.38 11.23
C GLN A 208 -12.02 -14.95 9.84
N MET A 209 -13.02 -14.42 9.12
CA MET A 209 -13.36 -14.81 7.72
C MET A 209 -13.90 -16.24 7.52
N ASP A 210 -14.25 -16.91 8.61
CA ASP A 210 -14.71 -18.29 8.72
C ASP A 210 -16.25 -18.43 8.81
N GLY A 211 -16.98 -17.33 8.99
CA GLY A 211 -18.42 -17.33 9.21
C GLY A 211 -18.85 -17.63 10.65
N ASN A 212 -18.00 -17.41 11.65
CA ASN A 212 -18.43 -17.48 13.05
C ASN A 212 -19.54 -16.43 13.36
N PRO A 213 -20.42 -16.64 14.36
CA PRO A 213 -21.53 -15.73 14.68
C PRO A 213 -21.13 -14.30 15.09
N ASN A 214 -19.86 -14.07 15.45
CA ASN A 214 -19.32 -12.77 15.79
C ASN A 214 -18.63 -12.07 14.59
N GLU A 215 -18.56 -12.66 13.38
CA GLU A 215 -17.88 -12.05 12.22
C GLU A 215 -18.56 -10.72 11.81
N TRP A 216 -17.80 -9.63 11.79
CA TRP A 216 -18.31 -8.31 11.43
C TRP A 216 -18.30 -8.10 9.91
N ARG A 217 -19.27 -7.35 9.36
CA ARG A 217 -19.37 -7.15 7.90
C ARG A 217 -18.18 -6.35 7.35
N ILE A 218 -17.61 -6.74 6.21
CA ILE A 218 -16.58 -5.93 5.52
C ILE A 218 -17.26 -4.80 4.74
N MET A 219 -16.82 -3.56 4.99
CA MET A 219 -17.32 -2.35 4.35
C MET A 219 -16.20 -1.34 4.05
N TYR A 220 -16.50 -0.34 3.25
CA TYR A 220 -15.56 0.68 2.77
C TYR A 220 -16.01 2.09 3.16
N HIS A 221 -15.08 2.90 3.65
CA HIS A 221 -15.25 4.31 3.94
C HIS A 221 -14.24 5.14 3.15
N GLY A 222 -14.71 5.94 2.19
CA GLY A 222 -13.87 6.88 1.45
C GLY A 222 -13.57 8.12 2.28
N THR A 223 -12.34 8.63 2.21
CA THR A 223 -11.96 9.85 2.94
C THR A 223 -10.92 10.68 2.17
N ILE A 224 -10.63 11.88 2.67
CA ILE A 224 -9.50 12.68 2.21
C ILE A 224 -8.26 12.44 3.07
N GLN A 225 -7.10 12.59 2.44
CA GLN A 225 -5.78 12.32 2.99
C GLN A 225 -5.54 12.86 4.42
N ASN A 226 -5.93 14.10 4.67
CA ASN A 226 -5.72 14.80 5.94
C ASN A 226 -6.37 14.09 7.15
N PHE A 227 -7.47 13.35 6.96
CA PHE A 227 -8.16 12.66 8.06
C PHE A 227 -7.59 11.28 8.39
N VAL A 228 -6.75 10.70 7.52
CA VAL A 228 -6.32 9.29 7.64
C VAL A 228 -5.54 9.03 8.92
N ASN A 229 -4.71 9.98 9.39
CA ASN A 229 -4.06 9.86 10.70
C ASN A 229 -5.05 9.89 11.86
N SER A 230 -6.01 10.82 11.86
CA SER A 230 -7.03 10.87 12.91
C SER A 230 -7.87 9.59 12.94
N ILE A 231 -8.20 9.02 11.78
CA ILE A 231 -8.97 7.77 11.71
C ILE A 231 -8.15 6.56 12.19
N VAL A 232 -6.86 6.48 11.87
CA VAL A 232 -6.00 5.39 12.38
C VAL A 232 -5.76 5.50 13.88
N LYS A 233 -5.54 6.70 14.43
CA LYS A 233 -5.35 6.89 15.87
C LYS A 233 -6.67 6.78 16.66
N ASN A 234 -7.66 7.60 16.29
CA ASN A 234 -8.88 7.86 17.07
C ASN A 234 -10.12 7.05 16.61
N ASN A 235 -9.98 6.21 15.57
CA ASN A 235 -11.07 5.53 14.87
C ASN A 235 -11.93 6.48 13.99
N LEU A 236 -12.81 5.90 13.16
CA LEU A 236 -13.83 6.66 12.43
C LEU A 236 -14.83 7.29 13.41
N MET A 237 -15.22 8.54 13.15
CA MET A 237 -16.22 9.28 13.93
C MET A 237 -17.40 9.71 13.05
N PRO A 238 -18.62 9.86 13.61
CA PRO A 238 -19.77 10.39 12.88
C PRO A 238 -19.48 11.71 12.18
N GLY A 239 -19.91 11.84 10.92
CA GLY A 239 -19.81 13.10 10.19
C GLY A 239 -20.86 14.11 10.69
N LEU A 240 -20.67 15.40 10.38
CA LEU A 240 -21.70 16.41 10.60
C LEU A 240 -22.81 16.35 9.52
N ASN A 241 -22.42 16.06 8.28
CA ASN A 241 -23.30 16.14 7.10
C ASN A 241 -23.98 14.79 6.82
N ASN A 242 -25.11 14.52 7.50
CA ASN A 242 -25.83 13.25 7.41
C ASN A 242 -27.10 13.37 6.56
N LEU A 243 -26.96 13.34 5.23
CA LEU A 243 -28.06 13.53 4.27
C LEU A 243 -29.30 12.66 4.54
N TYR A 244 -29.12 11.46 5.09
CA TYR A 244 -30.19 10.48 5.33
C TYR A 244 -30.61 10.36 6.81
N ALA A 245 -30.12 11.21 7.73
CA ALA A 245 -30.37 11.03 9.17
C ALA A 245 -31.86 10.97 9.55
N ASN A 246 -32.71 11.71 8.85
CA ASN A 246 -34.16 11.77 9.09
C ASN A 246 -34.97 10.76 8.27
N ASP A 247 -34.34 9.94 7.42
CA ASP A 247 -34.99 8.80 6.78
C ASP A 247 -35.30 7.71 7.82
N ASP A 248 -36.35 6.95 7.55
CA ASP A 248 -36.73 5.76 8.30
C ASP A 248 -36.01 4.50 7.76
N CYS A 249 -35.67 3.60 8.68
CA CYS A 249 -35.11 2.28 8.42
C CYS A 249 -35.58 1.29 9.50
N GLN A 250 -35.27 0.01 9.34
CA GLN A 250 -35.49 -1.00 10.38
C GLN A 250 -34.19 -1.27 11.14
N ASP A 251 -34.31 -1.59 12.43
CA ASP A 251 -33.21 -2.10 13.26
C ASP A 251 -33.07 -3.63 13.18
N GLU A 252 -32.15 -4.20 13.97
CA GLU A 252 -31.90 -5.64 14.05
C GLU A 252 -33.08 -6.47 14.62
N PHE A 253 -34.11 -5.82 15.17
CA PHE A 253 -35.33 -6.43 15.69
C PHE A 253 -36.57 -6.13 14.80
N GLY A 254 -36.39 -5.40 13.70
CA GLY A 254 -37.45 -5.00 12.78
C GLY A 254 -38.20 -3.71 13.15
N ASN A 255 -37.83 -3.03 14.24
CA ASN A 255 -38.46 -1.79 14.67
C ASN A 255 -38.20 -0.66 13.67
N MET A 256 -39.21 0.16 13.38
CA MET A 256 -39.02 1.36 12.57
C MET A 256 -38.31 2.44 13.39
N ILE A 257 -37.12 2.85 12.94
CA ILE A 257 -36.28 3.86 13.59
C ILE A 257 -35.70 4.84 12.55
N LYS A 258 -35.21 6.00 13.01
CA LYS A 258 -34.43 6.91 12.16
C LYS A 258 -33.01 6.41 11.93
N VAL A 259 -32.47 6.64 10.73
CA VAL A 259 -31.06 6.35 10.41
C VAL A 259 -30.13 7.10 11.39
N GLY A 260 -30.40 8.37 11.66
CA GLY A 260 -29.62 9.22 12.56
C GLY A 260 -28.26 9.65 12.00
N ASN A 261 -27.52 10.43 12.78
CA ASN A 261 -26.16 10.87 12.45
C ASN A 261 -25.16 9.74 12.65
N GLY A 262 -24.16 9.61 11.77
CA GLY A 262 -23.21 8.50 11.85
C GLY A 262 -22.10 8.51 10.80
N ILE A 263 -21.50 7.34 10.65
CA ILE A 263 -20.35 7.04 9.79
C ILE A 263 -20.88 6.34 8.54
N TYR A 264 -20.65 6.92 7.36
CA TYR A 264 -21.13 6.37 6.09
C TYR A 264 -20.19 5.31 5.51
N PHE A 265 -20.77 4.25 4.97
CA PHE A 265 -20.09 3.12 4.35
C PHE A 265 -20.77 2.65 3.05
N SER A 266 -20.04 1.87 2.27
CA SER A 266 -20.54 1.03 1.16
C SER A 266 -19.94 -0.38 1.26
N ASN A 267 -20.58 -1.42 0.72
CA ASN A 267 -19.92 -2.74 0.55
C ASN A 267 -19.21 -2.89 -0.81
N ASP A 268 -19.20 -1.83 -1.64
CA ASP A 268 -18.41 -1.67 -2.86
C ASP A 268 -17.57 -0.38 -2.78
N PHE A 269 -16.25 -0.51 -2.97
CA PHE A 269 -15.30 0.60 -2.88
C PHE A 269 -15.44 1.62 -4.02
N ASN A 270 -16.00 1.22 -5.18
CA ASN A 270 -16.19 2.13 -6.32
C ASN A 270 -17.17 3.26 -5.97
N VAL A 271 -18.14 3.00 -5.09
CA VAL A 271 -19.02 4.02 -4.52
C VAL A 271 -18.22 5.17 -3.88
N CYS A 272 -17.14 4.85 -3.15
CA CYS A 272 -16.32 5.84 -2.48
C CYS A 272 -15.63 6.80 -3.47
N THR A 273 -15.14 6.30 -4.61
CA THR A 273 -14.42 7.12 -5.60
C THR A 273 -15.35 7.78 -6.62
N ARG A 274 -16.41 7.10 -7.05
CA ARG A 274 -17.46 7.60 -7.94
C ARG A 274 -18.19 8.80 -7.34
N ASP A 275 -18.59 8.67 -6.07
CA ASP A 275 -19.35 9.71 -5.35
C ASP A 275 -18.43 10.69 -4.60
N LYS A 276 -17.13 10.68 -4.91
CA LYS A 276 -16.08 11.61 -4.46
C LYS A 276 -15.74 11.65 -2.96
N TYR A 277 -16.35 10.79 -2.13
CA TYR A 277 -15.99 10.64 -0.71
C TYR A 277 -14.50 10.31 -0.51
N ALA A 278 -13.93 9.48 -1.39
CA ALA A 278 -12.49 9.30 -1.56
C ALA A 278 -12.03 10.17 -2.75
N SER A 279 -11.56 11.38 -2.45
CA SER A 279 -10.94 12.25 -3.46
C SER A 279 -9.56 11.72 -3.87
N TYR A 280 -9.17 12.01 -5.11
CA TYR A 280 -7.86 11.62 -5.64
C TYR A 280 -6.84 12.74 -5.40
N THR A 281 -5.77 12.46 -4.66
CA THR A 281 -4.60 13.35 -4.55
C THR A 281 -3.64 13.09 -5.73
N GLN A 282 -3.00 14.14 -6.25
CA GLN A 282 -1.90 14.01 -7.21
C GLN A 282 -0.62 13.58 -6.48
N VAL A 283 0.05 12.55 -6.98
CA VAL A 283 1.34 12.07 -6.49
C VAL A 283 2.24 11.88 -7.70
N LEU A 284 3.16 12.82 -7.90
CA LEU A 284 4.06 12.87 -9.06
C LEU A 284 3.25 12.85 -10.38
N ASP A 285 3.38 11.82 -11.23
CA ASP A 285 2.58 11.71 -12.46
C ASP A 285 1.22 11.02 -12.28
N LYS A 286 0.97 10.40 -11.11
CA LYS A 286 -0.19 9.55 -10.79
C LYS A 286 -1.22 10.26 -9.91
N GLN A 287 -2.40 9.65 -9.77
CA GLN A 287 -3.46 10.10 -8.87
C GLN A 287 -3.96 8.93 -8.03
N PHE A 288 -4.05 9.09 -6.71
CA PHE A 288 -4.46 8.04 -5.77
C PHE A 288 -5.61 8.50 -4.88
N ALA A 289 -6.63 7.65 -4.73
CA ALA A 289 -7.71 7.83 -3.76
C ALA A 289 -7.53 6.87 -2.58
N VAL A 290 -7.92 7.31 -1.38
CA VAL A 290 -7.71 6.57 -0.13
C VAL A 290 -9.03 6.14 0.50
N ILE A 291 -9.13 4.86 0.86
CA ILE A 291 -10.36 4.22 1.33
C ILE A 291 -10.02 3.32 2.52
N PHE A 292 -10.72 3.45 3.64
CA PHE A 292 -10.62 2.52 4.75
C PHE A 292 -11.47 1.28 4.50
N MET A 293 -10.83 0.12 4.48
CA MET A 293 -11.48 -1.18 4.57
C MET A 293 -11.69 -1.50 6.06
N THR A 294 -12.96 -1.71 6.40
CA THR A 294 -13.49 -1.62 7.76
C THR A 294 -14.33 -2.86 8.06
N ARG A 295 -14.17 -3.42 9.26
CA ARG A 295 -15.13 -4.38 9.83
C ARG A 295 -16.20 -3.59 10.58
N VAL A 296 -17.47 -3.87 10.32
CA VAL A 296 -18.62 -3.16 10.87
C VAL A 296 -19.53 -4.14 11.62
N ASN A 297 -19.92 -3.81 12.85
CA ASN A 297 -20.86 -4.61 13.63
C ASN A 297 -22.20 -4.70 12.89
N PRO A 298 -22.60 -5.89 12.37
CA PRO A 298 -23.79 -6.02 11.54
C PRO A 298 -25.06 -5.56 12.25
N LYS A 299 -25.11 -5.77 13.57
CA LYS A 299 -26.21 -5.40 14.48
C LYS A 299 -26.48 -3.89 14.58
N LYS A 300 -25.53 -3.05 14.12
CA LYS A 300 -25.62 -1.58 14.20
C LYS A 300 -25.58 -0.89 12.82
N ILE A 301 -25.73 -1.67 11.74
CA ILE A 301 -25.90 -1.15 10.38
C ILE A 301 -27.32 -0.61 10.21
N ARG A 302 -27.45 0.64 9.78
CA ARG A 302 -28.71 1.28 9.37
C ARG A 302 -28.70 1.62 7.88
N GLN A 303 -29.84 1.42 7.22
CA GLN A 303 -29.99 1.68 5.79
C GLN A 303 -31.45 1.97 5.41
N SER A 304 -31.74 3.21 5.00
CA SER A 304 -33.05 3.56 4.44
C SER A 304 -33.26 2.99 3.04
N GLN A 305 -34.51 3.00 2.56
CA GLN A 305 -34.82 2.57 1.19
C GLN A 305 -34.12 3.46 0.14
N LYS A 306 -33.91 4.76 0.41
CA LYS A 306 -33.13 5.66 -0.48
C LYS A 306 -31.65 5.30 -0.49
N MET A 307 -31.10 4.92 0.67
CA MET A 307 -29.70 4.51 0.80
C MET A 307 -29.40 3.20 0.06
N LYS A 308 -30.34 2.23 0.03
CA LYS A 308 -30.21 0.99 -0.78
C LYS A 308 -29.95 1.30 -2.26
N LEU A 309 -30.68 2.25 -2.83
CA LEU A 309 -30.54 2.68 -4.24
C LEU A 309 -29.18 3.33 -4.57
N LYS A 310 -28.41 3.72 -3.55
CA LYS A 310 -27.06 4.29 -3.69
C LYS A 310 -25.95 3.37 -3.18
N ASN A 311 -26.33 2.23 -2.59
CA ASN A 311 -25.46 1.31 -1.87
C ASN A 311 -24.75 1.95 -0.65
N TYR A 312 -25.45 2.84 0.06
CA TYR A 312 -24.96 3.48 1.29
C TYR A 312 -25.45 2.75 2.54
N PHE A 313 -24.67 2.79 3.60
CA PHE A 313 -24.98 2.26 4.93
C PHE A 313 -24.46 3.23 5.99
N VAL A 314 -25.07 3.27 7.17
CA VAL A 314 -24.66 4.14 8.29
C VAL A 314 -24.47 3.32 9.57
N VAL A 315 -23.49 3.70 10.38
CA VAL A 315 -23.30 3.23 11.77
C VAL A 315 -23.14 4.45 12.66
N ASN A 316 -23.93 4.58 13.72
CA ASN A 316 -23.97 5.82 14.53
C ASN A 316 -22.78 5.95 15.51
N GLU A 317 -22.10 4.85 15.82
CA GLU A 317 -21.20 4.74 16.96
C GLU A 317 -19.80 4.25 16.54
N SER A 318 -18.74 4.95 16.97
CA SER A 318 -17.34 4.60 16.65
C SER A 318 -16.90 3.23 17.19
N LYS A 319 -17.49 2.76 18.30
CA LYS A 319 -17.17 1.45 18.90
C LYS A 319 -17.58 0.26 18.02
N ASP A 320 -18.55 0.47 17.14
CA ASP A 320 -19.19 -0.52 16.29
C ASP A 320 -18.53 -0.62 14.89
N VAL A 321 -17.39 0.07 14.70
CA VAL A 321 -16.60 0.04 13.47
C VAL A 321 -15.11 -0.14 13.78
N ARG A 322 -14.42 -0.96 12.98
CA ARG A 322 -13.00 -1.32 13.13
C ARG A 322 -12.28 -1.24 11.78
N PRO A 323 -11.76 -0.06 11.38
CA PRO A 323 -10.80 0.07 10.29
C PRO A 323 -9.61 -0.83 10.54
N TYR A 324 -9.31 -1.72 9.59
CA TYR A 324 -8.24 -2.72 9.73
C TYR A 324 -7.27 -2.72 8.55
N ARG A 325 -7.57 -1.97 7.48
CA ARG A 325 -6.71 -1.84 6.31
C ARG A 325 -6.98 -0.53 5.56
N ILE A 326 -5.94 0.18 5.16
CA ILE A 326 -6.03 1.31 4.21
C ILE A 326 -5.89 0.77 2.79
N LEU A 327 -6.74 1.21 1.86
CA LEU A 327 -6.62 0.93 0.44
C LEU A 327 -6.15 2.18 -0.31
N LEU A 328 -5.16 2.00 -1.19
CA LEU A 328 -4.83 2.98 -2.23
C LEU A 328 -5.40 2.48 -3.57
N HIS A 329 -6.18 3.33 -4.24
CA HIS A 329 -6.70 3.09 -5.58
C HIS A 329 -6.04 4.05 -6.57
N GLU A 330 -5.25 3.53 -7.51
CA GLU A 330 -4.65 4.33 -8.58
C GLU A 330 -5.71 4.68 -9.65
N LYS A 331 -5.88 5.97 -9.90
CA LYS A 331 -6.68 6.46 -11.03
C LYS A 331 -5.97 6.13 -12.33
N LYS A 332 -6.44 5.08 -13.01
CA LYS A 332 -6.01 4.80 -14.38
C LYS A 332 -6.25 6.04 -15.23
N LYS A 333 -5.18 6.59 -15.82
CA LYS A 333 -5.29 7.58 -16.90
C LYS A 333 -6.14 6.94 -17.99
N GLY A 334 -7.28 7.56 -18.31
CA GLY A 334 -8.16 7.06 -19.35
C GLY A 334 -7.40 7.04 -20.66
N ILE A 335 -7.21 5.86 -21.25
CA ILE A 335 -6.71 5.76 -22.62
C ILE A 335 -7.84 6.28 -23.51
N TYR A 336 -7.78 7.58 -23.84
CA TYR A 336 -8.56 8.12 -24.93
C TYR A 336 -8.12 7.38 -26.19
N ASN A 337 -9.06 6.68 -26.83
CA ASN A 337 -8.81 5.90 -28.04
C ASN A 337 -8.55 6.83 -29.24
N TYR A 338 -7.34 7.40 -29.31
CA TYR A 338 -6.85 8.18 -30.46
C TYR A 338 -6.77 7.38 -31.78
N LEU A 339 -7.08 6.08 -31.76
CA LEU A 339 -7.12 5.19 -32.91
C LEU A 339 -8.43 5.26 -33.72
N SER A 340 -9.49 5.94 -33.25
CA SER A 340 -10.78 6.00 -33.96
C SER A 340 -10.93 7.13 -34.98
N PHE A 341 -9.85 7.83 -35.36
CA PHE A 341 -9.88 9.01 -36.24
C PHE A 341 -8.98 8.92 -37.49
N LEU A 342 -8.42 7.74 -37.79
CA LEU A 342 -7.50 7.53 -38.93
C LEU A 342 -8.04 6.61 -40.05
N PHE A 343 -9.31 6.18 -39.96
CA PHE A 343 -9.95 5.33 -40.98
C PHE A 343 -11.27 5.92 -41.52
N PHE A 344 -11.26 7.21 -41.85
CA PHE A 344 -12.23 7.81 -42.79
C PHE A 344 -11.57 8.95 -43.58
N LYS A 345 -10.98 8.59 -44.73
CA LYS A 345 -10.69 9.44 -45.89
C LYS A 345 -10.76 8.58 -47.15
#